data_AF-A0A6C0TYF1-F1
#
_entry.id   AF-A0A6C0TYF1-F1
#
_cell.length_a   1.000
_cell.length_b   1.000
_cell.length_c   1.000
_cell.angle_alpha   90.00
_cell.angle_beta   90.00
_cell.angle_gamma   90.00
#
_symmetry.space_group_name_H-M   'P 1'
#
loop_
_entity.id
_entity.type
_entity.pdbx_description
1 polymer ?
#
loop_
_entity_poly.entity_id
_entity_poly.type
_entity_poly.pdbx_seq_one_letter_code
_entity_poly.pdbx_strand_id
1 'polypeptide(L)'
;MSRLRRSLPRYGGLTPSRPLADVLQKPGANAAAMMPCPQTDIAALGGAPGNAAEPQNTVPQCGNVPHIAAVAGGYNSARGRDQFLLIFTLFVAVLLAGCSDYPRDVQQTLDSIGQEELLQVGVIENPPWVIRGESGPEGLEPEIVRKLAHALNAEVRWHWGATAEVMQALEQYQVALVIGGLTTGPHLPKTVAATKPYFTTRYTVGFPASREPPASLEGEEVAVRTLSPAHKPLQDQNAVPLSMEHPERSGLPLAGPDFKLLALGYRPGDWQLLTQKQVMAVAKGENAWMGTLQRHLNGLTGLDQRLRQLEDAP
;
A
#
# COMPACT_ATOMS: atom_id res chain seq x y z
N MET A 1 -57.85 -29.43 -24.94
CA MET A 1 -58.16 -29.52 -23.49
C MET A 1 -56.97 -30.21 -22.84
N SER A 2 -56.23 -29.73 -21.85
CA SER A 2 -56.45 -28.74 -20.81
C SER A 2 -55.10 -28.09 -20.46
N ARG A 3 -55.12 -26.79 -20.14
CA ARG A 3 -53.95 -25.96 -19.81
C ARG A 3 -53.54 -26.18 -18.36
N LEU A 4 -52.30 -26.55 -18.09
CA LEU A 4 -51.70 -26.46 -16.75
C LEU A 4 -51.04 -25.07 -16.59
N ARG A 5 -51.78 -24.14 -15.97
CA ARG A 5 -51.24 -22.88 -15.45
C ARG A 5 -50.40 -23.19 -14.21
N ARG A 6 -49.08 -22.98 -14.27
CA ARG A 6 -48.25 -22.82 -13.07
C ARG A 6 -48.36 -21.37 -12.60
N SER A 7 -48.73 -21.22 -11.33
CA SER A 7 -48.80 -19.95 -10.60
C SER A 7 -47.41 -19.43 -10.28
N LEU A 8 -47.13 -18.19 -10.67
CA LEU A 8 -45.98 -17.41 -10.22
C LEU A 8 -46.21 -16.94 -8.77
N PRO A 9 -45.19 -16.94 -7.90
CA PRO A 9 -45.28 -16.33 -6.58
C PRO A 9 -45.32 -14.79 -6.68
N ARG A 10 -46.29 -14.19 -5.98
CA ARG A 10 -46.43 -12.74 -5.81
C ARG A 10 -45.28 -12.22 -4.95
N TYR A 11 -44.45 -11.34 -5.51
CA TYR A 11 -43.59 -10.46 -4.74
C TYR A 11 -44.46 -9.42 -4.01
N GLY A 12 -44.29 -9.33 -2.70
CA GLY A 12 -44.92 -8.34 -1.84
C GLY A 12 -44.40 -6.94 -2.15
N GLY A 13 -45.32 -5.98 -2.20
CA GLY A 13 -45.08 -4.59 -2.56
C GLY A 13 -44.22 -3.83 -1.55
N LEU A 14 -43.26 -3.08 -2.09
CA LEU A 14 -42.60 -1.96 -1.45
C LEU A 14 -43.56 -0.76 -1.42
N THR A 15 -43.87 -0.25 -0.24
CA THR A 15 -44.51 1.05 -0.05
C THR A 15 -43.46 2.17 0.11
N PRO A 16 -43.83 3.43 -0.20
CA PRO A 16 -42.90 4.45 -0.65
C PRO A 16 -42.25 5.26 0.47
N SER A 17 -41.03 5.70 0.13
CA SER A 17 -40.26 6.86 0.57
C SER A 17 -41.00 7.94 1.38
N ARG A 18 -40.40 8.29 2.53
CA ARG A 18 -40.57 9.60 3.19
C ARG A 18 -39.26 10.41 3.08
N PRO A 19 -39.36 11.75 2.99
CA PRO A 19 -38.28 12.62 2.55
C PRO A 19 -37.21 12.88 3.59
N LEU A 20 -35.99 13.07 3.08
CA LEU A 20 -34.77 13.49 3.76
C LEU A 20 -34.82 15.01 3.99
N ALA A 21 -35.12 15.45 5.21
CA ALA A 21 -34.87 16.81 5.68
C ALA A 21 -34.64 16.78 7.19
N ASP A 22 -33.74 17.64 7.65
CA ASP A 22 -33.39 17.91 9.06
C ASP A 22 -32.52 16.89 9.80
N VAL A 23 -31.23 16.82 9.45
CA VAL A 23 -30.15 16.75 10.46
C VAL A 23 -28.89 17.44 9.91
N LEU A 24 -28.90 18.77 9.85
CA LEU A 24 -27.68 19.60 9.75
C LEU A 24 -27.67 20.60 10.91
N GLN A 25 -27.33 20.10 12.10
CA GLN A 25 -27.00 20.94 13.25
C GLN A 25 -25.52 20.71 13.60
N LYS A 26 -24.66 21.63 13.18
CA LYS A 26 -23.25 21.70 13.60
C LYS A 26 -23.18 22.05 15.10
N PRO A 27 -22.42 21.32 15.92
CA PRO A 27 -21.99 21.83 17.22
C PRO A 27 -20.66 22.59 17.11
N GLY A 28 -20.71 23.83 17.60
CA GLY A 28 -19.64 24.60 18.26
C GLY A 28 -18.18 24.34 17.92
N ALA A 29 -17.57 25.32 17.24
CA ALA A 29 -16.14 25.54 17.25
C ALA A 29 -15.69 25.99 18.65
N ASN A 30 -14.94 25.14 19.36
CA ASN A 30 -14.11 25.56 20.50
C ASN A 30 -12.66 25.66 20.00
N ALA A 31 -12.25 26.88 19.71
CA ALA A 31 -10.86 27.24 19.44
C ALA A 31 -10.10 27.31 20.77
N ALA A 32 -9.21 26.34 21.00
CA ALA A 32 -8.20 26.44 22.05
C ALA A 32 -7.07 27.35 21.55
N ALA A 33 -6.81 28.41 22.32
CA ALA A 33 -5.84 29.44 22.05
C ALA A 33 -4.41 28.89 21.91
N MET A 34 -3.77 29.23 20.79
CA MET A 34 -2.36 29.01 20.51
C MET A 34 -1.67 30.38 20.60
N MET A 35 -0.73 30.52 21.53
CA MET A 35 0.04 31.75 21.73
C MET A 35 0.90 32.06 20.49
N PRO A 36 0.91 33.30 19.98
CA PRO A 36 1.80 33.68 18.88
C PRO A 36 3.19 34.09 19.39
N CYS A 37 4.24 33.56 18.74
CA CYS A 37 5.60 34.10 18.82
C CYS A 37 5.63 35.55 18.27
N PRO A 38 6.39 36.47 18.87
CA PRO A 38 6.50 37.82 18.33
C PRO A 38 7.39 37.80 17.07
N GLN A 39 6.81 38.26 15.96
CA GLN A 39 7.53 38.74 14.79
C GLN A 39 7.90 40.20 15.01
N THR A 40 9.17 40.55 14.82
CA THR A 40 9.61 41.93 14.68
C THR A 40 9.73 42.24 13.19
N ASP A 41 8.81 43.06 12.69
CA ASP A 41 8.90 43.73 11.40
C ASP A 41 9.94 44.85 11.46
N ILE A 42 10.86 44.89 10.49
CA ILE A 42 11.44 46.14 10.03
C ILE A 42 11.52 46.10 8.51
N ALA A 43 10.68 46.91 7.87
CA ALA A 43 10.78 47.26 6.46
C ALA A 43 11.26 48.71 6.31
N ALA A 44 12.22 48.85 5.40
CA ALA A 44 12.38 49.94 4.43
C ALA A 44 13.27 51.16 4.72
N LEU A 45 13.89 51.60 3.60
CA LEU A 45 14.64 52.82 3.30
C LEU A 45 16.13 52.75 3.66
N GLY A 46 17.12 52.82 2.76
CA GLY A 46 17.20 53.22 1.35
C GLY A 46 18.53 53.98 1.17
N GLY A 47 19.37 53.61 0.19
CA GLY A 47 20.53 54.42 -0.26
C GLY A 47 21.89 53.71 -0.30
N ALA A 48 22.35 53.39 -1.50
CA ALA A 48 23.77 53.23 -1.87
C ALA A 48 24.29 54.56 -2.46
N PRO A 49 25.59 54.79 -2.75
CA PRO A 49 26.73 53.87 -2.71
C PRO A 49 27.99 54.40 -1.99
N GLY A 50 28.92 53.53 -1.60
CA GLY A 50 30.24 53.93 -1.12
C GLY A 50 31.06 52.76 -0.60
N ASN A 51 32.25 52.59 -1.17
CA ASN A 51 33.19 51.49 -0.92
C ASN A 51 33.70 51.40 0.52
N ALA A 52 34.16 50.19 0.86
CA ALA A 52 35.26 49.85 1.78
C ALA A 52 34.89 49.06 3.05
N ALA A 53 35.61 47.94 3.19
CA ALA A 53 36.21 47.38 4.39
C ALA A 53 35.31 47.05 5.61
N GLU A 54 35.18 45.73 5.83
CA GLU A 54 35.21 44.99 7.10
C GLU A 54 35.15 45.80 8.41
N PRO A 55 34.03 45.75 9.17
CA PRO A 55 33.99 46.33 10.51
C PRO A 55 34.38 45.29 11.56
N GLN A 56 35.49 45.58 12.22
CA GLN A 56 35.93 45.02 13.48
C GLN A 56 34.89 45.34 14.56
N ASN A 57 34.36 44.30 15.22
CA ASN A 57 33.42 44.47 16.32
C ASN A 57 34.21 44.70 17.62
N THR A 58 34.31 45.97 18.01
CA THR A 58 34.76 46.40 19.34
C THR A 58 33.66 46.17 20.36
N VAL A 59 33.94 45.39 21.40
CA VAL A 59 33.16 45.35 22.64
C VAL A 59 33.98 46.05 23.75
N PRO A 60 33.38 46.93 24.57
CA PRO A 60 34.11 47.75 25.52
C PRO A 60 34.51 46.98 26.77
N GLN A 61 35.71 47.26 27.26
CA GLN A 61 36.16 46.91 28.60
C GLN A 61 35.48 47.79 29.64
N CYS A 62 34.85 47.16 30.63
CA CYS A 62 34.58 47.74 31.93
C CYS A 62 34.73 46.67 33.01
N GLY A 63 35.66 46.90 33.95
CA GLY A 63 35.49 46.52 35.35
C GLY A 63 36.11 45.19 35.79
N ASN A 64 37.17 45.31 36.59
CA ASN A 64 37.78 44.25 37.39
C ASN A 64 36.75 43.35 38.10
N VAL A 65 36.87 42.04 37.87
CA VAL A 65 36.35 41.00 38.77
C VAL A 65 37.56 40.33 39.43
N PRO A 66 37.60 40.19 40.76
CA PRO A 66 38.77 39.65 41.45
C PRO A 66 39.05 38.21 40.99
N HIS A 67 40.33 37.87 40.90
CA HIS A 67 40.81 36.50 40.75
C HIS A 67 40.13 35.62 41.80
N ILE A 68 39.14 34.84 41.38
CA ILE A 68 38.66 33.70 42.15
C ILE A 68 39.80 32.69 42.05
N ALA A 69 40.59 32.61 43.12
CA ALA A 69 41.55 31.53 43.28
C ALA A 69 40.80 30.22 43.05
N ALA A 70 41.26 29.47 42.05
CA ALA A 70 40.85 28.09 41.87
C ALA A 70 41.23 27.34 43.16
N VAL A 71 40.25 27.16 44.04
CA VAL A 71 40.32 26.10 45.04
C VAL A 71 40.22 24.82 44.23
N ALA A 72 41.38 24.28 43.85
CA ALA A 72 41.53 22.91 43.44
C ALA A 72 41.20 22.03 44.67
N GLY A 73 39.89 21.91 44.93
CA GLY A 73 39.34 20.90 45.82
C GLY A 73 39.60 19.56 45.15
N GLY A 74 40.73 18.94 45.52
CA GLY A 74 41.05 17.59 45.13
C GLY A 74 39.96 16.66 45.65
N TYR A 75 39.02 16.27 44.78
CA TYR A 75 38.23 15.07 44.95
C TYR A 75 39.11 13.85 44.65
N ASN A 76 40.22 13.72 45.40
CA ASN A 76 40.97 12.48 45.51
C ASN A 76 40.20 11.55 46.46
N SER A 77 39.05 11.11 46.02
CA SER A 77 38.44 9.90 46.54
C SER A 77 38.41 8.92 45.39
N ALA A 78 39.32 7.94 45.40
CA ALA A 78 39.34 6.85 44.43
C ALA A 78 37.93 6.22 44.23
N ARG A 79 37.10 6.29 45.28
CA ARG A 79 35.69 5.92 45.32
C ARG A 79 34.80 6.63 44.29
N GLY A 80 35.05 7.91 43.99
CA GLY A 80 34.21 8.71 43.07
C GLY A 80 34.49 8.43 41.59
N ARG A 81 35.74 8.12 41.25
CA ARG A 81 36.14 7.74 39.88
C ARG A 81 35.63 6.34 39.51
N ASP A 82 35.68 5.42 40.47
CA ASP A 82 35.14 4.07 40.31
C ASP A 82 33.60 4.08 40.24
N GLN A 83 32.94 4.95 41.02
CA GLN A 83 31.49 5.16 40.92
C GLN A 83 31.07 5.77 39.57
N PHE A 84 31.83 6.73 39.03
CA PHE A 84 31.50 7.35 37.76
C PHE A 84 31.66 6.38 36.58
N LEU A 85 32.71 5.54 36.61
CA LEU A 85 32.91 4.45 35.66
C LEU A 85 31.79 3.41 35.76
N LEU A 86 31.40 2.99 36.98
CA LEU A 86 30.29 2.06 37.18
C LEU A 86 28.95 2.60 36.66
N ILE A 87 28.64 3.87 36.93
CA ILE A 87 27.41 4.51 36.44
C ILE A 87 27.45 4.65 34.91
N PHE A 88 28.59 5.02 34.34
CA PHE A 88 28.76 5.11 32.89
C PHE A 88 28.63 3.73 32.22
N THR A 89 29.26 2.69 32.77
CA THR A 89 29.15 1.31 32.27
C THR A 89 27.71 0.80 32.41
N LEU A 90 27.01 1.10 33.51
CA LEU A 90 25.60 0.75 33.69
C LEU A 90 24.71 1.49 32.69
N PHE A 91 24.95 2.79 32.45
CA PHE A 91 24.21 3.60 31.50
C PHE A 91 24.42 3.09 30.07
N VAL A 92 25.67 2.75 29.71
CA VAL A 92 26.01 2.12 28.43
C VAL A 92 25.34 0.74 28.33
N ALA A 93 25.36 -0.08 29.38
CA ALA A 93 24.68 -1.38 29.37
C ALA A 93 23.15 -1.25 29.19
N VAL A 94 22.51 -0.25 29.80
CA VAL A 94 21.07 0.04 29.62
C VAL A 94 20.78 0.56 28.21
N LEU A 95 21.66 1.39 27.63
CA LEU A 95 21.52 1.87 26.25
C LEU A 95 21.71 0.74 25.23
N LEU A 96 22.62 -0.21 25.47
CA LEU A 96 22.78 -1.39 24.60
C LEU A 96 21.63 -2.40 24.76
N ALA A 97 21.01 -2.50 25.94
CA ALA A 97 19.83 -3.36 26.15
C ALA A 97 18.58 -2.86 25.40
N GLY A 98 18.49 -1.56 25.10
CA GLY A 98 17.36 -0.95 24.39
C GLY A 98 17.36 -1.12 22.86
N CYS A 99 18.43 -1.64 22.27
CA CYS A 99 18.60 -1.75 20.81
C CYS A 99 18.25 -3.13 20.21
N SER A 100 17.66 -4.05 20.97
CA SER A 100 17.59 -5.47 20.56
C SER A 100 16.34 -5.90 19.78
N ASP A 101 15.25 -5.12 19.77
CA ASP A 101 14.00 -5.50 19.09
C ASP A 101 13.47 -4.38 18.18
N TYR A 102 14.11 -4.18 17.04
CA TYR A 102 13.62 -3.29 15.99
C TYR A 102 13.91 -3.95 14.62
N PRO A 103 12.91 -4.18 13.75
CA PRO A 103 11.54 -3.68 13.74
C PRO A 103 10.61 -4.45 14.70
N ARG A 104 9.58 -3.78 15.25
CA ARG A 104 8.55 -4.42 16.08
C ARG A 104 7.20 -4.53 15.37
N ASP A 105 6.47 -5.55 15.80
CA ASP A 105 5.04 -5.75 15.55
C ASP A 105 4.25 -5.21 16.75
N VAL A 106 3.28 -4.32 16.53
CA VAL A 106 2.49 -3.69 17.60
C VAL A 106 1.58 -4.72 18.27
N GLN A 107 1.05 -5.66 17.49
CA GLN A 107 0.22 -6.78 17.95
C GLN A 107 0.97 -8.12 17.90
N GLN A 108 2.30 -8.10 17.77
CA GLN A 108 3.14 -9.30 17.79
C GLN A 108 2.69 -10.38 16.76
N THR A 109 2.27 -9.97 15.56
CA THR A 109 1.73 -10.90 14.54
C THR A 109 2.62 -12.11 14.30
N LEU A 110 3.95 -11.91 14.19
CA LEU A 110 4.88 -13.03 14.00
C LEU A 110 4.91 -14.01 15.18
N ASP A 111 4.85 -13.51 16.43
CA ASP A 111 4.83 -14.36 17.62
C ASP A 111 3.54 -15.19 17.64
N SER A 112 2.40 -14.55 17.35
CA SER A 112 1.09 -15.22 17.27
C SER A 112 1.07 -16.30 16.19
N ILE A 113 1.60 -16.04 15.00
CA ILE A 113 1.73 -17.06 13.94
C ILE A 113 2.60 -18.22 14.40
N GLY A 114 3.72 -17.95 15.07
CA GLY A 114 4.64 -18.99 15.54
C GLY A 114 4.08 -19.83 16.68
N GLN A 115 3.24 -19.25 17.54
CA GLN A 115 2.60 -19.96 18.65
C GLN A 115 1.37 -20.76 18.22
N GLU A 116 0.55 -20.20 17.33
CA GLU A 116 -0.67 -20.83 16.85
C GLU A 116 -0.43 -21.76 15.65
N GLU A 117 0.74 -21.67 15.01
CA GLU A 117 1.06 -22.32 13.74
C GLU A 117 0.00 -22.00 12.66
N LEU A 118 -0.57 -20.80 12.72
CA LEU A 118 -1.68 -20.37 11.87
C LEU A 118 -1.46 -18.96 11.30
N LEU A 119 -1.59 -18.83 9.98
CA LEU A 119 -1.61 -17.58 9.26
C LEU A 119 -3.04 -17.25 8.81
N GLN A 120 -3.67 -16.26 9.45
CA GLN A 120 -5.02 -15.80 9.10
C GLN A 120 -4.97 -14.80 7.93
N VAL A 121 -5.65 -15.11 6.83
CA VAL A 121 -5.58 -14.36 5.57
C VAL A 121 -6.96 -13.99 5.06
N GLY A 122 -7.21 -12.68 4.90
CA GLY A 122 -8.37 -12.15 4.19
C GLY A 122 -8.20 -12.29 2.67
N VAL A 123 -9.27 -12.71 1.98
CA VAL A 123 -9.22 -13.09 0.56
C VAL A 123 -10.34 -12.42 -0.21
N ILE A 124 -9.98 -11.73 -1.30
CA ILE A 124 -10.91 -11.13 -2.25
C ILE A 124 -10.76 -11.84 -3.59
N GLU A 125 -11.88 -12.26 -4.19
CA GLU A 125 -11.89 -12.94 -5.49
C GLU A 125 -11.53 -11.96 -6.62
N ASN A 126 -10.47 -12.27 -7.36
CA ASN A 126 -9.97 -11.46 -8.46
C ASN A 126 -9.03 -12.29 -9.35
N PRO A 127 -9.55 -13.05 -10.33
CA PRO A 127 -8.71 -13.83 -11.23
C PRO A 127 -7.75 -12.95 -12.05
N PRO A 128 -6.51 -13.40 -12.32
CA PRO A 128 -5.90 -14.68 -11.94
C PRO A 128 -5.18 -14.65 -10.58
N TRP A 129 -5.26 -13.54 -9.85
CA TRP A 129 -4.57 -13.35 -8.56
C TRP A 129 -5.12 -14.28 -7.50
N VAL A 130 -6.44 -14.31 -7.39
CA VAL A 130 -7.20 -15.14 -6.46
C VAL A 130 -8.42 -15.65 -7.20
N ILE A 131 -8.54 -16.97 -7.27
CA ILE A 131 -9.64 -17.70 -7.90
C ILE A 131 -10.33 -18.51 -6.81
N ARG A 132 -11.66 -18.58 -6.84
CA ARG A 132 -12.41 -19.45 -5.94
C ARG A 132 -12.33 -20.90 -6.45
N GLY A 133 -11.62 -21.75 -5.73
CA GLY A 133 -11.58 -23.20 -5.97
C GLY A 133 -12.51 -23.98 -5.04
N GLU A 134 -12.70 -25.26 -5.33
CA GLU A 134 -13.56 -26.15 -4.51
C GLU A 134 -12.95 -26.42 -3.13
N SER A 135 -11.62 -26.58 -3.06
CA SER A 135 -10.88 -26.87 -1.83
C SER A 135 -10.31 -25.64 -1.12
N GLY A 136 -10.59 -24.44 -1.63
CA GLY A 136 -10.07 -23.17 -1.10
C GLY A 136 -9.59 -22.21 -2.20
N PRO A 137 -8.95 -21.09 -1.82
CA PRO A 137 -8.44 -20.13 -2.79
C PRO A 137 -7.35 -20.74 -3.69
N GLU A 138 -7.41 -20.43 -4.98
CA GLU A 138 -6.46 -20.79 -6.03
C GLU A 138 -5.91 -19.53 -6.72
N GLY A 139 -4.97 -19.69 -7.65
CA GLY A 139 -4.33 -18.57 -8.35
C GLY A 139 -2.99 -18.16 -7.74
N LEU A 140 -2.44 -17.06 -8.25
CA LEU A 140 -1.05 -16.66 -7.97
C LEU A 140 -0.81 -16.30 -6.50
N GLU A 141 -1.67 -15.46 -5.91
CA GLU A 141 -1.45 -14.97 -4.55
C GLU A 141 -1.63 -16.08 -3.49
N PRO A 142 -2.63 -16.98 -3.57
CA PRO A 142 -2.72 -18.11 -2.67
C PRO A 142 -1.51 -19.06 -2.76
N GLU A 143 -0.93 -19.25 -3.94
CA GLU A 143 0.34 -20.00 -4.09
C GLU A 143 1.51 -19.32 -3.37
N ILE A 144 1.65 -18.00 -3.53
CA ILE A 144 2.68 -17.21 -2.84
C ILE A 144 2.51 -17.31 -1.33
N VAL A 145 1.28 -17.17 -0.83
CA VAL A 145 0.95 -17.21 0.60
C VAL A 145 1.17 -18.60 1.19
N ARG A 146 0.81 -19.68 0.49
CA ARG A 146 1.09 -21.05 0.95
C ARG A 146 2.59 -21.30 1.11
N LYS A 147 3.41 -20.80 0.19
CA LYS A 147 4.88 -20.90 0.31
C LYS A 147 5.41 -20.10 1.50
N LEU A 148 4.84 -18.92 1.77
CA LEU A 148 5.18 -18.13 2.95
C LEU A 148 4.83 -18.87 4.24
N ALA A 149 3.62 -19.38 4.35
CA ALA A 149 3.14 -20.10 5.53
C ALA A 149 3.98 -21.36 5.78
N HIS A 150 4.33 -22.11 4.73
CA HIS A 150 5.26 -23.23 4.83
C HIS A 150 6.64 -22.80 5.37
N ALA A 151 7.19 -21.66 4.92
CA ALA A 151 8.46 -21.15 5.43
C ALA A 151 8.38 -20.71 6.91
N LEU A 152 7.17 -20.42 7.41
CA LEU A 152 6.89 -20.06 8.80
C LEU A 152 6.46 -21.27 9.65
N ASN A 153 6.39 -22.48 9.08
CA ASN A 153 5.77 -23.66 9.70
C ASN A 153 4.34 -23.41 10.19
N ALA A 154 3.55 -22.68 9.41
CA ALA A 154 2.16 -22.37 9.72
C ALA A 154 1.21 -22.89 8.64
N GLU A 155 0.01 -23.27 9.04
CA GLU A 155 -1.11 -23.51 8.13
C GLU A 155 -1.81 -22.20 7.76
N VAL A 156 -2.47 -22.15 6.60
CA VAL A 156 -3.21 -20.95 6.19
C VAL A 156 -4.69 -21.09 6.50
N ARG A 157 -5.25 -20.12 7.23
CA ARG A 157 -6.69 -19.97 7.41
C ARG A 157 -7.22 -18.84 6.54
N TRP A 158 -8.09 -19.21 5.60
CA TRP A 158 -8.64 -18.29 4.61
C TRP A 158 -9.98 -17.70 5.05
N HIS A 159 -10.12 -16.38 4.90
CA HIS A 159 -11.33 -15.63 5.22
C HIS A 159 -11.80 -14.87 3.98
N TRP A 160 -12.82 -15.39 3.29
CA TRP A 160 -13.43 -14.71 2.15
C TRP A 160 -14.31 -13.55 2.61
N GLY A 161 -14.25 -12.43 1.90
CA GLY A 161 -15.16 -11.31 2.14
C GLY A 161 -15.08 -10.25 1.06
N ALA A 162 -15.99 -9.28 1.13
CA ALA A 162 -15.89 -8.08 0.31
C ALA A 162 -14.66 -7.26 0.73
N THR A 163 -14.11 -6.44 -0.18
CA THR A 163 -12.91 -5.63 0.08
C THR A 163 -13.01 -4.81 1.37
N ALA A 164 -14.16 -4.16 1.62
CA ALA A 164 -14.35 -3.36 2.82
C ALA A 164 -14.31 -4.21 4.11
N GLU A 165 -14.91 -5.40 4.10
CA GLU A 165 -14.99 -6.30 5.25
C GLU A 165 -13.61 -6.85 5.63
N VAL A 166 -12.86 -7.36 4.65
CA VAL A 166 -11.51 -7.91 4.93
C VAL A 166 -10.50 -6.84 5.30
N MET A 167 -10.64 -5.62 4.75
CA MET A 167 -9.81 -4.49 5.16
C MET A 167 -10.11 -4.06 6.58
N GLN A 168 -11.39 -4.02 6.98
CA GLN A 168 -11.78 -3.75 8.36
C GLN A 168 -11.25 -4.84 9.31
N ALA A 169 -11.35 -6.12 8.93
CA ALA A 169 -10.78 -7.22 9.71
C ALA A 169 -9.25 -7.07 9.88
N LEU A 170 -8.55 -6.62 8.83
CA LEU A 170 -7.12 -6.34 8.87
C LEU A 170 -6.79 -5.18 9.81
N GLU A 171 -7.56 -4.09 9.78
CA GLU A 171 -7.39 -2.96 10.71
C GLU A 171 -7.61 -3.33 12.17
N GLN A 172 -8.48 -4.31 12.41
CA GLN A 172 -8.79 -4.87 13.72
C GLN A 172 -7.87 -6.04 14.10
N TYR A 173 -6.83 -6.32 13.29
CA TYR A 173 -5.86 -7.40 13.50
C TYR A 173 -6.49 -8.80 13.59
N GLN A 174 -7.69 -8.99 13.03
CA GLN A 174 -8.36 -10.28 12.95
C GLN A 174 -7.76 -11.18 11.85
N VAL A 175 -7.13 -10.57 10.85
CA VAL A 175 -6.30 -11.24 9.86
C VAL A 175 -4.93 -10.57 9.80
N ALA A 176 -3.90 -11.34 9.48
CA ALA A 176 -2.52 -10.83 9.37
C ALA A 176 -2.22 -10.26 7.98
N LEU A 177 -2.94 -10.72 6.96
CA LEU A 177 -2.67 -10.43 5.55
C LEU A 177 -3.97 -10.35 4.76
N VAL A 178 -4.06 -9.45 3.80
CA VAL A 178 -5.11 -9.44 2.79
C VAL A 178 -4.52 -9.56 1.39
N ILE A 179 -5.09 -10.48 0.61
CA ILE A 179 -4.79 -10.74 -0.81
C ILE A 179 -6.06 -10.57 -1.66
N GLY A 180 -5.88 -10.28 -2.95
CA GLY A 180 -6.98 -10.03 -3.88
C GLY A 180 -6.59 -9.30 -5.16
N GLY A 181 -5.32 -9.36 -5.58
CA GLY A 181 -4.82 -8.57 -6.71
C GLY A 181 -4.90 -7.06 -6.46
N LEU A 182 -4.62 -6.63 -5.23
CA LEU A 182 -4.67 -5.23 -4.83
C LEU A 182 -3.62 -4.42 -5.61
N THR A 183 -3.99 -3.20 -5.97
CA THR A 183 -3.11 -2.28 -6.72
C THR A 183 -2.72 -1.11 -5.83
N THR A 184 -1.50 -0.58 -5.97
CA THR A 184 -1.14 0.69 -5.29
C THR A 184 -2.05 1.81 -5.77
N GLY A 185 -2.61 2.59 -4.85
CA GLY A 185 -3.40 3.76 -5.22
C GLY A 185 -4.25 4.30 -4.06
N PRO A 186 -5.05 5.34 -4.32
CA PRO A 186 -5.89 5.99 -3.31
C PRO A 186 -7.04 5.11 -2.79
N HIS A 187 -7.26 3.94 -3.41
CA HIS A 187 -8.32 3.00 -3.03
C HIS A 187 -7.99 2.14 -1.81
N LEU A 188 -6.71 2.06 -1.42
CA LEU A 188 -6.33 1.40 -0.18
C LEU A 188 -6.66 2.31 1.01
N PRO A 189 -7.26 1.77 2.09
CA PRO A 189 -7.48 2.52 3.31
C PRO A 189 -6.17 3.10 3.87
N LYS A 190 -6.22 4.34 4.37
CA LYS A 190 -5.04 4.98 4.99
C LYS A 190 -4.63 4.32 6.31
N THR A 191 -5.39 3.36 6.78
CA THR A 191 -5.28 2.61 8.04
C THR A 191 -4.53 1.29 7.87
N VAL A 192 -4.30 0.85 6.63
CA VAL A 192 -3.50 -0.35 6.31
C VAL A 192 -2.15 0.03 5.70
N ALA A 193 -1.19 -0.90 5.72
CA ALA A 193 0.10 -0.77 5.07
C ALA A 193 0.14 -1.71 3.85
N ALA A 194 0.52 -1.17 2.69
CA ALA A 194 0.77 -1.98 1.50
C ALA A 194 2.24 -2.41 1.44
N THR A 195 2.50 -3.61 0.92
CA THR A 195 3.86 -4.03 0.56
C THR A 195 4.42 -3.12 -0.53
N LYS A 196 5.74 -3.21 -0.79
CA LYS A 196 6.25 -2.77 -2.09
C LYS A 196 5.60 -3.62 -3.19
N PRO A 197 5.46 -3.07 -4.42
CA PRO A 197 4.93 -3.84 -5.52
C PRO A 197 5.73 -5.11 -5.75
N TYR A 198 5.08 -6.27 -5.70
CA TYR A 198 5.71 -7.56 -5.99
C TYR A 198 5.57 -7.94 -7.48
N PHE A 199 4.63 -7.32 -8.18
CA PHE A 199 4.44 -7.48 -9.62
C PHE A 199 3.95 -6.16 -10.24
N THR A 200 4.31 -5.91 -11.49
CA THR A 200 3.85 -4.72 -12.23
C THR A 200 3.21 -5.16 -13.53
N THR A 201 1.90 -4.97 -13.63
CA THR A 201 1.10 -5.28 -14.80
C THR A 201 1.09 -4.08 -15.74
N ARG A 202 1.58 -4.26 -16.96
CA ARG A 202 1.37 -3.33 -18.07
C ARG A 202 0.13 -3.75 -18.86
N TYR A 203 -0.69 -2.76 -19.18
CA TYR A 203 -1.81 -2.92 -20.10
C TYR A 203 -1.43 -2.34 -21.45
N THR A 204 -1.77 -3.07 -22.50
CA THR A 204 -1.57 -2.67 -23.89
C THR A 204 -2.72 -3.18 -24.76
N VAL A 205 -2.58 -3.02 -26.07
CA VAL A 205 -3.43 -3.64 -27.09
C VAL A 205 -2.68 -4.81 -27.70
N GLY A 206 -3.30 -5.99 -27.67
CA GLY A 206 -2.84 -7.16 -28.40
C GLY A 206 -3.57 -7.30 -29.72
N PHE A 207 -2.87 -7.80 -30.73
CA PHE A 207 -3.42 -8.10 -32.05
C PHE A 207 -3.46 -9.62 -32.28
N PRO A 208 -4.51 -10.16 -32.93
CA PRO A 208 -4.52 -11.56 -33.33
C PRO A 208 -3.27 -11.91 -34.13
N ALA A 209 -2.73 -13.13 -33.98
CA ALA A 209 -1.47 -13.52 -34.64
C ALA A 209 -1.49 -13.41 -36.18
N SER A 210 -2.67 -13.35 -36.80
CA SER A 210 -2.88 -13.13 -38.23
C SER A 210 -2.72 -11.68 -38.69
N ARG A 211 -2.66 -10.72 -37.77
CA ARG A 211 -2.62 -9.28 -38.05
C ARG A 211 -1.39 -8.65 -37.40
N GLU A 212 -0.65 -7.88 -38.20
CA GLU A 212 0.49 -7.11 -37.68
C GLU A 212 0.00 -5.89 -36.89
N PRO A 213 0.59 -5.57 -35.72
CA PRO A 213 0.26 -4.36 -35.00
C PRO A 213 0.50 -3.11 -35.87
N PRO A 214 -0.43 -2.15 -35.91
CA PRO A 214 -0.24 -0.90 -36.64
C PRO A 214 0.81 -0.02 -35.95
N ALA A 215 1.27 1.04 -36.62
CA ALA A 215 2.15 2.03 -35.98
C ALA A 215 1.42 2.95 -34.97
N SER A 216 0.09 3.07 -35.10
CA SER A 216 -0.78 3.91 -34.27
C SER A 216 -2.12 3.22 -34.03
N LEU A 217 -2.81 3.55 -32.94
CA LEU A 217 -4.15 3.06 -32.61
C LEU A 217 -5.28 3.97 -33.13
N GLU A 218 -4.95 5.03 -33.86
CA GLU A 218 -5.94 6.00 -34.37
C GLU A 218 -7.01 5.32 -35.23
N GLY A 219 -8.27 5.44 -34.81
CA GLY A 219 -9.42 4.82 -35.46
C GLY A 219 -9.53 3.31 -35.29
N GLU A 220 -8.60 2.67 -34.57
CA GLU A 220 -8.60 1.22 -34.39
C GLU A 220 -9.74 0.78 -33.47
N GLU A 221 -10.54 -0.18 -33.93
CA GLU A 221 -11.56 -0.81 -33.10
C GLU A 221 -10.90 -1.82 -32.15
N VAL A 222 -10.89 -1.51 -30.86
CA VAL A 222 -10.23 -2.33 -29.84
C VAL A 222 -11.27 -2.85 -28.87
N ALA A 223 -11.43 -4.17 -28.82
CA ALA A 223 -12.25 -4.84 -27.82
C ALA A 223 -11.66 -4.62 -26.42
N VAL A 224 -12.51 -4.26 -25.47
CA VAL A 224 -12.12 -4.02 -24.09
C VAL A 224 -13.21 -4.54 -23.16
N ARG A 225 -12.81 -5.13 -22.02
CA ARG A 225 -13.79 -5.64 -21.05
C ARG A 225 -14.66 -4.50 -20.49
N THR A 226 -15.94 -4.75 -20.26
CA THR A 226 -16.82 -3.82 -19.53
C THR A 226 -16.18 -3.41 -18.20
N LEU A 227 -16.24 -2.11 -17.87
CA LEU A 227 -15.63 -1.49 -16.68
C LEU A 227 -14.10 -1.64 -16.57
N SER A 228 -13.40 -1.99 -17.66
CA SER A 228 -11.94 -2.02 -17.66
C SER A 228 -11.35 -0.61 -17.48
N PRO A 229 -10.29 -0.45 -16.67
CA PRO A 229 -9.57 0.81 -16.56
C PRO A 229 -8.88 1.22 -17.87
N ALA A 230 -8.75 0.31 -18.84
CA ALA A 230 -8.13 0.58 -20.14
C ALA A 230 -9.04 1.36 -21.12
N HIS A 231 -10.34 1.53 -20.83
CA HIS A 231 -11.27 2.20 -21.74
C HIS A 231 -10.83 3.64 -22.05
N LYS A 232 -10.66 4.48 -21.02
CA LYS A 232 -10.28 5.88 -21.22
C LYS A 232 -8.90 6.05 -21.86
N PRO A 233 -7.85 5.31 -21.44
CA PRO A 233 -6.56 5.32 -22.12
C PRO A 233 -6.61 4.96 -23.61
N LEU A 234 -7.51 4.08 -24.06
CA LEU A 234 -7.69 3.80 -25.49
C LEU A 234 -8.20 5.03 -26.25
N GLN A 235 -9.19 5.74 -25.69
CA GLN A 235 -9.70 6.98 -26.29
C GLN A 235 -8.63 8.05 -26.37
N ASP A 236 -7.76 8.14 -25.36
CA ASP A 236 -6.63 9.08 -25.34
C ASP A 236 -5.58 8.78 -26.42
N GLN A 237 -5.55 7.54 -26.93
CA GLN A 237 -4.75 7.12 -28.08
C GLN A 237 -5.53 7.22 -29.41
N ASN A 238 -6.70 7.89 -29.41
CA ASN A 238 -7.63 8.01 -30.54
C ASN A 238 -8.14 6.66 -31.08
N ALA A 239 -8.11 5.60 -30.27
CA ALA A 239 -8.73 4.32 -30.61
C ALA A 239 -10.24 4.35 -30.37
N VAL A 240 -10.96 3.39 -30.96
CA VAL A 240 -12.40 3.19 -30.80
C VAL A 240 -12.63 1.99 -29.86
N PRO A 241 -12.80 2.21 -28.53
CA PRO A 241 -13.00 1.12 -27.60
C PRO A 241 -14.39 0.49 -27.74
N LEU A 242 -14.44 -0.82 -27.94
CA LEU A 242 -15.66 -1.62 -27.98
C LEU A 242 -15.80 -2.38 -26.66
N SER A 243 -16.68 -1.90 -25.78
CA SER A 243 -16.88 -2.50 -24.45
C SER A 243 -17.74 -3.76 -24.53
N MET A 244 -17.22 -4.88 -24.01
CA MET A 244 -17.87 -6.19 -24.07
C MET A 244 -17.63 -6.99 -22.78
N GLU A 245 -18.54 -7.91 -22.44
CA GLU A 245 -18.33 -8.80 -21.28
C GLU A 245 -17.19 -9.81 -21.51
N HIS A 246 -17.13 -10.38 -22.71
CA HIS A 246 -16.17 -11.42 -23.11
C HIS A 246 -15.40 -10.97 -24.38
N PRO A 247 -14.59 -9.90 -24.30
CA PRO A 247 -13.94 -9.29 -25.47
C PRO A 247 -12.98 -10.25 -26.20
N GLU A 248 -12.43 -11.25 -25.50
CA GLU A 248 -11.55 -12.28 -26.05
C GLU A 248 -12.22 -13.17 -27.11
N ARG A 249 -13.56 -13.22 -27.15
CA ARG A 249 -14.32 -14.00 -28.14
C ARG A 249 -14.60 -13.25 -29.43
N SER A 250 -14.22 -11.98 -29.52
CA SER A 250 -14.55 -11.11 -30.66
C SER A 250 -13.66 -11.33 -31.88
N GLY A 251 -12.42 -11.82 -31.69
CA GLY A 251 -11.40 -11.87 -32.75
C GLY A 251 -10.82 -10.51 -33.14
N LEU A 252 -11.25 -9.42 -32.48
CA LEU A 252 -10.72 -8.08 -32.66
C LEU A 252 -9.42 -7.88 -31.88
N PRO A 253 -8.63 -6.82 -32.16
CA PRO A 253 -7.60 -6.35 -31.23
C PRO A 253 -8.16 -6.18 -29.83
N LEU A 254 -7.39 -6.59 -28.82
CA LEU A 254 -7.85 -6.74 -27.45
C LEU A 254 -7.01 -5.88 -26.51
N ALA A 255 -7.65 -5.03 -25.72
CA ALA A 255 -6.96 -4.30 -24.65
C ALA A 255 -6.93 -5.12 -23.35
N GLY A 256 -5.75 -5.27 -22.77
CA GLY A 256 -5.59 -6.01 -21.52
C GLY A 256 -4.14 -6.11 -21.03
N PRO A 257 -3.92 -6.82 -19.93
CA PRO A 257 -2.60 -7.15 -19.43
C PRO A 257 -1.75 -7.92 -20.44
N ASP A 258 -0.47 -7.60 -20.56
CA ASP A 258 0.42 -8.28 -21.52
C ASP A 258 0.44 -9.80 -21.36
N PHE A 259 0.54 -10.28 -20.11
CA PHE A 259 0.57 -11.70 -19.82
C PHE A 259 -0.70 -12.41 -20.32
N LYS A 260 -1.87 -11.76 -20.19
CA LYS A 260 -3.16 -12.32 -20.63
C LYS A 260 -3.26 -12.32 -22.15
N LEU A 261 -2.79 -11.27 -22.81
CA LEU A 261 -2.76 -11.21 -24.27
C LEU A 261 -1.88 -12.32 -24.85
N LEU A 262 -0.70 -12.54 -24.25
CA LEU A 262 0.20 -13.62 -24.66
C LEU A 262 -0.42 -15.01 -24.45
N ALA A 263 -1.10 -15.24 -23.32
CA ALA A 263 -1.82 -16.48 -23.03
C ALA A 263 -2.90 -16.77 -24.10
N LEU A 264 -3.66 -15.74 -24.48
CA LEU A 264 -4.66 -15.83 -25.54
C LEU A 264 -4.09 -15.94 -26.97
N GLY A 265 -2.77 -15.98 -27.13
CA GLY A 265 -2.11 -16.06 -28.45
C GLY A 265 -2.10 -14.75 -29.24
N TYR A 266 -2.40 -13.63 -28.59
CA TYR A 266 -2.28 -12.29 -29.17
C TYR A 266 -0.84 -11.80 -29.11
N ARG A 267 -0.47 -10.94 -30.07
CA ARG A 267 0.80 -10.20 -30.09
C ARG A 267 0.61 -8.84 -29.41
N PRO A 268 1.15 -8.62 -28.20
CA PRO A 268 1.05 -7.32 -27.54
C PRO A 268 1.85 -6.26 -28.30
N GLY A 269 1.26 -5.09 -28.52
CA GLY A 269 1.97 -3.94 -29.09
C GLY A 269 2.75 -3.14 -28.04
N ASP A 270 3.45 -2.11 -28.48
CA ASP A 270 4.35 -1.32 -27.60
C ASP A 270 3.65 -0.18 -26.85
N TRP A 271 2.36 0.06 -27.09
CA TRP A 271 1.61 1.08 -26.37
C TRP A 271 1.49 0.75 -24.88
N GLN A 272 1.63 1.77 -24.04
CA GLN A 272 1.42 1.64 -22.60
C GLN A 272 0.14 2.38 -22.22
N LEU A 273 -0.97 1.64 -22.16
CA LEU A 273 -2.28 2.22 -21.82
C LEU A 273 -2.30 2.64 -20.34
N LEU A 274 -1.86 1.75 -19.46
CA LEU A 274 -1.69 2.02 -18.04
C LEU A 274 -0.78 0.97 -17.39
N THR A 275 -0.41 1.25 -16.15
CA THR A 275 0.37 0.34 -15.32
C THR A 275 -0.32 0.14 -13.98
N GLN A 276 -0.44 -1.10 -13.54
CA GLN A 276 -0.93 -1.48 -12.23
C GLN A 276 0.19 -2.15 -11.44
N LYS A 277 0.42 -1.68 -10.22
CA LYS A 277 1.47 -2.20 -9.34
C LYS A 277 0.80 -3.05 -8.26
N GLN A 278 1.01 -4.36 -8.31
CA GLN A 278 0.36 -5.31 -7.42
C GLN A 278 1.04 -5.37 -6.07
N VAL A 279 0.23 -5.29 -5.02
CA VAL A 279 0.66 -5.26 -3.62
C VAL A 279 -0.22 -6.20 -2.81
N MET A 280 0.26 -6.55 -1.62
CA MET A 280 -0.56 -7.14 -0.57
C MET A 280 -0.74 -6.12 0.56
N ALA A 281 -1.74 -6.31 1.42
CA ALA A 281 -1.99 -5.41 2.54
C ALA A 281 -1.79 -6.11 3.88
N VAL A 282 -1.15 -5.42 4.82
CA VAL A 282 -0.98 -5.82 6.22
C VAL A 282 -1.46 -4.70 7.15
N ALA A 283 -1.70 -5.01 8.41
CA ALA A 283 -2.06 -4.00 9.40
C ALA A 283 -0.90 -3.01 9.62
N LYS A 284 -1.21 -1.73 9.84
CA LYS A 284 -0.18 -0.74 10.17
C LYS A 284 0.44 -1.05 11.54
N GLY A 285 1.75 -0.84 11.66
CA GLY A 285 2.48 -1.10 12.91
C GLY A 285 3.11 -2.49 12.99
N GLU A 286 2.70 -3.43 12.13
CA GLU A 286 3.26 -4.77 12.01
C GLU A 286 4.55 -4.77 11.15
N ASN A 287 5.60 -4.08 11.62
CA ASN A 287 6.79 -3.82 10.80
C ASN A 287 7.69 -5.06 10.62
N ALA A 288 7.79 -5.92 11.64
CA ALA A 288 8.56 -7.16 11.54
C ALA A 288 7.84 -8.14 10.62
N TRP A 289 6.52 -8.26 10.76
CA TRP A 289 5.67 -9.01 9.84
C TRP A 289 5.79 -8.50 8.40
N MET A 290 5.64 -7.18 8.19
CA MET A 290 5.83 -6.55 6.87
C MET A 290 7.22 -6.88 6.30
N GLY A 291 8.27 -6.81 7.12
CA GLY A 291 9.64 -7.13 6.70
C GLY A 291 9.80 -8.60 6.29
N THR A 292 9.18 -9.52 7.01
CA THR A 292 9.17 -10.95 6.68
C THR A 292 8.42 -11.22 5.38
N LEU A 293 7.21 -10.69 5.23
CA LEU A 293 6.43 -10.78 3.99
C LEU A 293 7.20 -10.19 2.81
N GLN A 294 7.77 -8.99 2.96
CA GLN A 294 8.50 -8.33 1.88
C GLN A 294 9.74 -9.12 1.45
N ARG A 295 10.48 -9.73 2.38
CA ARG A 295 11.63 -10.59 2.04
C ARG A 295 11.19 -11.80 1.22
N HIS A 296 10.08 -12.44 1.59
CA HIS A 296 9.50 -13.53 0.81
C HIS A 296 9.11 -13.09 -0.60
N LEU A 297 8.40 -11.96 -0.71
CA LEU A 297 8.00 -11.39 -2.00
C LEU A 297 9.19 -11.05 -2.90
N ASN A 298 10.28 -10.51 -2.33
CA ASN A 298 11.50 -10.19 -3.08
C ASN A 298 12.22 -11.43 -3.64
N GLY A 299 11.99 -12.61 -3.06
CA GLY A 299 12.56 -13.88 -3.53
C GLY A 299 11.76 -14.54 -4.65
N LEU A 300 10.61 -13.98 -5.04
CA LEU A 300 9.77 -14.54 -6.09
C LEU A 300 10.41 -14.36 -7.48
N THR A 301 10.30 -15.40 -8.31
CA THR A 301 10.76 -15.40 -9.69
C THR A 301 9.74 -16.08 -10.59
N GLY A 302 9.78 -15.79 -11.90
CA GLY A 302 8.91 -16.46 -12.89
C GLY A 302 7.42 -16.12 -12.82
N LEU A 303 7.04 -15.01 -12.17
CA LEU A 303 5.64 -14.63 -11.98
C LEU A 303 4.88 -14.43 -13.30
N ASP A 304 5.50 -13.80 -14.31
CA ASP A 304 4.90 -13.64 -15.64
C ASP A 304 4.53 -14.97 -16.30
N GLN A 305 5.43 -15.95 -16.23
CA GLN A 305 5.17 -17.27 -16.79
C GLN A 305 4.05 -17.98 -16.04
N ARG A 306 4.02 -17.85 -14.70
CA ARG A 306 2.96 -18.46 -13.89
C ARG A 306 1.60 -17.82 -14.17
N LEU A 307 1.55 -16.49 -14.32
CA LEU A 307 0.32 -15.78 -14.69
C LEU A 307 -0.21 -16.22 -16.05
N ARG A 308 0.66 -16.42 -17.05
CA ARG A 308 0.26 -16.97 -18.35
C ARG A 308 -0.39 -18.34 -18.21
N GLN A 309 0.26 -19.25 -17.46
CA GLN A 309 -0.28 -20.60 -17.21
C GLN A 309 -1.64 -20.59 -16.51
N LEU A 310 -1.88 -19.63 -15.61
CA LEU A 310 -3.17 -19.49 -14.92
C LEU A 310 -4.29 -18.98 -15.83
N GLU A 311 -3.95 -18.18 -16.86
CA GLU A 311 -4.91 -17.72 -17.87
C GLU A 311 -5.19 -18.77 -18.95
N ASP A 312 -4.21 -19.65 -19.23
CA ASP A 312 -4.37 -20.78 -20.15
C ASP A 312 -5.16 -21.95 -19.53
N ALA A 313 -5.34 -21.95 -18.21
CA ALA A 313 -6.08 -23.01 -17.51
C ALA A 313 -7.58 -22.96 -17.88
N PRO A 314 -8.20 -24.11 -18.20
CA PRO A 314 -9.57 -24.19 -18.70
C PRO A 314 -10.64 -23.84 -17.66
#